data_AF-E0UE74-F1
#
_entry.id   AF-E0UE74-F1
#
_cell.length_a   1.000
_cell.length_b   1.000
_cell.length_c   1.000
_cell.angle_alpha   90.00
_cell.angle_beta   90.00
_cell.angle_gamma   90.00
#
_symmetry.space_group_name_H-M   'P 1'
#
loop_
_entity.id
_entity.type
_entity.pdbx_description
1 polymer ?
#
loop_
_entity_poly.entity_id
_entity_poly.type
_entity_poly.pdbx_seq_one_letter_code
_entity_poly.pdbx_strand_id
1 'polypeptide(L)'
;MISAKIRQILSVVVGTFCLLLMLTVMDVFVLNKAEAQAAIANCPQVPGTYLLNTYYGTAISSNNFTGKRVISLTSDGQIVAIDSNQGGTYGVPPAAQGFPNNRFTSGRGVWECGANDNWVEATTLNFNFPDPNSAKPEKVTVAKSDYYAKFNFSLDTVSGTFTITSFPLDGDLPEQESSHSYTFAFDGTRISTP
;
A
#
# COMPACT_ATOMS: atom_id res chain seq x y z
N MET A 1 -26.68 -59.26 -0.79
CA MET A 1 -26.84 -58.72 -2.15
C MET A 1 -27.32 -57.28 -2.07
N ILE A 2 -26.42 -56.32 -2.29
CA ILE A 2 -26.81 -54.89 -2.34
C ILE A 2 -27.58 -54.67 -3.64
N SER A 3 -28.84 -54.26 -3.52
CA SER A 3 -29.77 -54.03 -4.64
C SER A 3 -29.17 -53.09 -5.69
N ALA A 4 -29.37 -53.40 -6.98
CA ALA A 4 -28.86 -52.62 -8.12
C ALA A 4 -29.25 -51.13 -8.06
N LYS A 5 -30.38 -50.80 -7.41
CA LYS A 5 -30.82 -49.41 -7.18
C LYS A 5 -29.88 -48.62 -6.26
N ILE A 6 -29.24 -49.27 -5.28
CA ILE A 6 -28.32 -48.60 -4.32
C ILE A 6 -27.00 -48.24 -5.01
N ARG A 7 -26.51 -49.07 -5.96
CA ARG A 7 -25.30 -48.76 -6.73
C ARG A 7 -25.49 -47.55 -7.64
N GLN A 8 -26.67 -47.43 -8.26
CA GLN A 8 -26.96 -46.33 -9.18
C GLN A 8 -27.08 -44.98 -8.47
N ILE A 9 -27.67 -44.95 -7.26
CA ILE A 9 -27.74 -43.72 -6.45
C ILE A 9 -26.34 -43.29 -5.97
N LEU A 10 -25.50 -44.24 -5.55
CA LEU A 10 -24.15 -43.93 -5.08
C LEU A 10 -23.26 -43.35 -6.20
N SER A 11 -23.39 -43.84 -7.43
CA SER A 11 -22.63 -43.32 -8.58
C SER A 11 -23.02 -41.88 -8.97
N VAL A 12 -24.30 -41.52 -8.87
CA VAL A 12 -24.76 -40.16 -9.15
C VAL A 12 -24.26 -39.19 -8.08
N VAL A 13 -24.35 -39.55 -6.80
CA VAL A 13 -23.90 -38.68 -5.70
C VAL A 13 -22.40 -38.39 -5.75
N VAL A 14 -21.56 -39.40 -6.05
CA VAL A 14 -20.10 -39.21 -6.16
C VAL A 14 -19.74 -38.35 -7.38
N GLY A 15 -20.42 -38.56 -8.52
CA GLY A 15 -20.21 -37.77 -9.73
C GLY A 15 -20.55 -36.30 -9.56
N THR A 16 -21.67 -36.00 -8.90
CA THR A 16 -22.11 -34.61 -8.64
C THR A 16 -21.18 -33.90 -7.65
N PHE A 17 -20.65 -34.61 -6.64
CA PHE A 17 -19.71 -34.03 -5.68
C PHE A 17 -18.35 -33.69 -6.31
N CYS A 18 -17.84 -34.53 -7.21
CA CYS A 18 -16.61 -34.23 -7.95
C CYS A 18 -16.76 -33.05 -8.92
N LEU A 19 -17.93 -32.89 -9.55
CA LEU A 19 -18.18 -31.77 -10.47
C LEU A 19 -18.30 -30.44 -9.71
N LEU A 20 -18.97 -30.42 -8.55
CA LEU A 20 -19.06 -29.22 -7.71
C LEU A 20 -17.69 -28.79 -7.16
N LEU A 21 -16.86 -29.74 -6.73
CA LEU A 21 -15.50 -29.45 -6.25
C LEU A 21 -14.63 -28.80 -7.34
N MET A 22 -14.71 -29.27 -8.59
CA MET A 22 -13.96 -28.66 -9.70
C MET A 22 -14.42 -27.24 -10.02
N LEU A 23 -15.74 -26.97 -9.98
CA LEU A 23 -16.29 -25.62 -10.21
C LEU A 23 -15.85 -24.64 -9.12
N THR A 24 -15.89 -25.03 -7.85
CA THR A 24 -15.46 -24.14 -6.75
C THR A 24 -13.96 -23.84 -6.76
N VAL A 25 -13.13 -24.76 -7.25
CA VAL A 25 -11.68 -24.55 -7.29
C VAL A 25 -11.29 -23.60 -8.43
N MET A 26 -11.99 -23.62 -9.56
CA MET A 26 -11.69 -22.72 -10.68
C MET A 26 -12.04 -21.26 -10.40
N ASP A 27 -13.13 -20.98 -9.68
CA ASP A 27 -13.51 -19.60 -9.35
C ASP A 27 -12.55 -18.93 -8.38
N VAL A 28 -11.94 -19.68 -7.45
CA VAL A 28 -10.97 -19.15 -6.49
C VAL A 28 -9.66 -18.70 -7.17
N PHE A 29 -9.28 -19.31 -8.29
CA PHE A 29 -8.08 -18.92 -9.04
C PHE A 29 -8.29 -17.71 -9.96
N VAL A 30 -9.54 -17.38 -10.30
CA VAL A 30 -9.85 -16.24 -11.17
C VAL A 30 -10.10 -14.96 -10.37
N LEU A 31 -10.54 -15.05 -9.11
CA LEU A 31 -10.93 -13.86 -8.34
C LEU A 31 -9.77 -12.97 -7.86
N ASN A 32 -8.52 -13.44 -7.86
CA ASN A 32 -7.39 -12.69 -7.25
C ASN A 32 -6.23 -12.36 -8.20
N LYS A 33 -6.31 -12.74 -9.49
CA LYS A 33 -5.18 -12.58 -10.42
C LYS A 33 -5.32 -11.40 -11.40
N ALA A 34 -6.52 -10.83 -11.54
CA ALA A 34 -6.84 -10.02 -12.71
C ALA A 34 -6.43 -8.54 -12.63
N GLU A 35 -6.39 -7.91 -11.46
CA GLU A 35 -6.21 -6.45 -11.40
C GLU A 35 -4.76 -6.02 -11.17
N ALA A 36 -4.06 -6.58 -10.19
CA ALA A 36 -2.67 -6.16 -9.90
C ALA A 36 -1.70 -6.50 -11.04
N GLN A 37 -1.96 -7.57 -11.80
CA GLN A 37 -1.06 -8.07 -12.84
C GLN A 37 -1.17 -7.29 -14.16
N ALA A 38 -2.34 -6.70 -14.45
CA ALA A 38 -2.54 -5.87 -15.63
C ALA A 38 -1.85 -4.51 -15.52
N ALA A 39 -1.71 -3.99 -14.30
CA ALA A 39 -1.10 -2.69 -14.03
C ALA A 39 0.38 -2.60 -14.45
N ILE A 40 1.18 -3.66 -14.30
CA ILE A 40 2.64 -3.61 -14.54
C ILE A 40 3.00 -3.52 -16.03
N ALA A 41 2.11 -3.94 -16.94
CA ALA A 41 2.41 -4.01 -18.37
C ALA A 41 2.80 -2.66 -18.98
N ASN A 42 2.34 -1.55 -18.39
CA ASN A 42 2.54 -0.20 -18.92
C ASN A 42 3.79 0.51 -18.37
N CYS A 43 4.43 0.02 -17.31
CA CYS A 43 5.63 0.65 -16.75
C CYS A 43 6.63 -0.38 -16.14
N PRO A 44 7.23 -1.26 -16.97
CA PRO A 44 8.11 -2.34 -16.50
C PRO A 44 9.41 -1.88 -15.83
N GLN A 45 9.77 -0.59 -15.93
CA GLN A 45 10.96 0.00 -15.31
C GLN A 45 10.73 0.51 -13.88
N VAL A 46 9.48 0.59 -13.42
CA VAL A 46 9.11 1.06 -12.07
C VAL A 46 9.52 0.10 -10.95
N PRO A 47 9.47 -1.24 -11.10
CA PRO A 47 9.87 -2.13 -10.02
C PRO A 47 11.29 -1.88 -9.52
N GLY A 48 11.41 -1.75 -8.21
CA GLY A 48 12.66 -1.34 -7.56
C GLY A 48 12.45 -0.88 -6.13
N THR A 49 13.56 -0.54 -5.48
CA THR A 49 13.55 0.08 -4.15
C THR A 49 14.10 1.49 -4.27
N TYR A 50 13.45 2.45 -3.63
CA TYR A 50 13.76 3.87 -3.74
C TYR A 50 13.92 4.47 -2.35
N LEU A 51 14.97 5.27 -2.17
CA LEU A 51 15.17 6.10 -0.98
C LEU A 51 14.63 7.49 -1.26
N LEU A 52 13.69 7.93 -0.42
CA LEU A 52 12.97 9.18 -0.55
C LEU A 52 13.35 10.16 0.57
N ASN A 53 13.43 11.44 0.24
CA ASN A 53 13.33 12.55 1.19
C ASN A 53 11.90 13.07 1.19
N THR A 54 11.34 13.32 2.37
CA THR A 54 9.96 13.78 2.51
C THR A 54 9.90 15.21 3.02
N TYR A 55 8.93 15.98 2.51
CA TYR A 55 8.76 17.40 2.80
C TYR A 55 7.31 17.68 3.17
N TYR A 56 7.06 18.47 4.21
CA TYR A 56 5.69 18.84 4.58
C TYR A 56 5.05 19.75 3.52
N GLY A 57 3.81 19.46 3.14
CA GLY A 57 3.06 20.18 2.10
C GLY A 57 3.20 19.54 0.72
N THR A 58 2.87 20.28 -0.33
CA THR A 58 2.84 19.78 -1.72
C THR A 58 4.06 20.16 -2.55
N ALA A 59 4.99 20.94 -1.98
CA ALA A 59 6.19 21.42 -2.66
C ALA A 59 7.47 20.91 -2.00
N ILE A 60 8.46 20.56 -2.82
CA ILE A 60 9.81 20.21 -2.36
C ILE A 60 10.52 21.50 -1.94
N SER A 61 10.87 21.61 -0.66
CA SER A 61 11.59 22.76 -0.12
C SER A 61 12.42 22.35 1.10
N SER A 62 13.69 22.76 1.14
CA SER A 62 14.65 22.34 2.18
C SER A 62 14.25 22.74 3.60
N ASN A 63 13.50 23.83 3.76
CA ASN A 63 12.98 24.28 5.06
C ASN A 63 11.83 23.42 5.62
N ASN A 64 11.23 22.56 4.78
CA ASN A 64 10.11 21.70 5.13
C ASN A 64 10.50 20.23 5.21
N PHE A 65 11.79 19.89 5.22
CA PHE A 65 12.25 18.51 5.30
C PHE A 65 11.75 17.84 6.59
N THR A 66 11.09 16.69 6.45
CA THR A 66 10.43 15.97 7.56
C THR A 66 10.99 14.57 7.79
N GLY A 67 11.69 13.97 6.83
CA GLY A 67 12.23 12.64 7.05
C GLY A 67 12.71 11.91 5.80
N LYS A 68 12.99 10.63 6.02
CA LYS A 68 13.39 9.68 4.98
C LYS A 68 12.44 8.50 4.95
N ARG A 69 12.12 8.05 3.75
CA ARG A 69 11.29 6.87 3.51
C ARG A 69 11.99 5.94 2.52
N VAL A 70 11.83 4.64 2.70
CA VAL A 70 12.15 3.64 1.69
C VAL A 70 10.86 3.09 1.14
N ILE A 71 10.68 3.09 -0.17
CA ILE A 71 9.59 2.36 -0.82
C ILE A 71 10.16 1.25 -1.69
N SER A 72 9.48 0.10 -1.70
CA SER A 72 9.78 -1.01 -2.60
C SER A 72 8.53 -1.31 -3.41
N LEU A 73 8.65 -1.21 -4.73
CA LEU A 73 7.61 -1.54 -5.70
C LEU A 73 7.99 -2.86 -6.36
N THR A 74 7.18 -3.88 -6.17
CA THR A 74 7.42 -5.21 -6.73
C THR A 74 6.72 -5.36 -8.07
N SER A 75 7.25 -6.24 -8.92
CA SER A 75 6.71 -6.51 -10.27
C SER A 75 5.36 -7.23 -10.28
N ASP A 76 4.76 -7.53 -9.12
CA ASP A 76 3.42 -8.09 -8.96
C ASP A 76 2.42 -7.05 -8.41
N GLY A 77 2.78 -5.76 -8.43
CA GLY A 77 1.89 -4.66 -8.05
C GLY A 77 1.79 -4.43 -6.54
N GLN A 78 2.70 -5.00 -5.74
CA GLN A 78 2.74 -4.75 -4.29
C GLN A 78 3.71 -3.61 -3.95
N ILE A 79 3.36 -2.84 -2.93
CA ILE A 79 4.22 -1.80 -2.36
C ILE A 79 4.46 -2.07 -0.88
N VAL A 80 5.71 -1.88 -0.46
CA VAL A 80 6.10 -1.75 0.94
C VAL A 80 6.72 -0.37 1.13
N ALA A 81 6.26 0.36 2.14
CA ALA A 81 6.80 1.65 2.51
C ALA A 81 7.29 1.59 3.95
N ILE A 82 8.52 2.04 4.21
CA ILE A 82 9.09 2.17 5.55
C ILE A 82 9.48 3.63 5.74
N ASP A 83 8.84 4.30 6.69
CA ASP A 83 9.12 5.68 7.03
C ASP A 83 9.87 5.74 8.35
N SER A 84 10.98 6.47 8.35
CA SER A 84 11.79 6.70 9.54
C SER A 84 11.24 7.81 10.45
N ASN A 85 10.40 8.70 9.92
CA ASN A 85 9.98 9.95 10.55
C ASN A 85 11.13 10.67 11.30
N GLN A 86 12.36 10.57 10.76
CA GLN A 86 13.61 11.00 11.42
C GLN A 86 13.92 12.49 11.31
N GLY A 87 13.12 13.30 10.60
CA GLY A 87 13.36 14.75 10.48
C GLY A 87 12.99 15.55 11.74
N GLY A 88 12.37 14.91 12.74
CA GLY A 88 11.97 15.56 13.99
C GLY A 88 10.76 16.48 13.82
N THR A 89 10.57 17.42 14.75
CA THR A 89 9.47 18.40 14.71
C THR A 89 9.72 19.59 13.79
N TYR A 90 10.93 19.74 13.24
CA TYR A 90 11.32 20.92 12.48
C TYR A 90 10.57 20.95 11.13
N GLY A 91 9.83 22.04 10.87
CA GLY A 91 8.98 22.17 9.67
C GLY A 91 7.64 21.42 9.74
N VAL A 92 7.39 20.65 10.80
CA VAL A 92 6.11 19.96 11.05
C VAL A 92 5.19 20.89 11.84
N PRO A 93 3.97 21.22 11.37
CA PRO A 93 3.06 22.07 12.13
C PRO A 93 2.73 21.49 13.51
N PRO A 94 2.42 22.30 14.53
CA PRO A 94 2.07 21.80 15.87
C PRO A 94 0.99 20.70 15.87
N ALA A 95 0.00 20.80 14.98
CA ALA A 95 -1.05 19.79 14.79
C ALA A 95 -0.55 18.44 14.25
N ALA A 96 0.69 18.36 13.77
CA ALA A 96 1.38 17.16 13.33
C ALA A 96 2.60 16.84 14.23
N GLN A 97 2.91 17.65 15.25
CA GLN A 97 3.98 17.34 16.22
C GLN A 97 3.57 16.32 17.28
N GLY A 98 2.27 15.98 17.34
CA GLY A 98 1.74 14.90 18.18
C GLY A 98 2.18 13.50 17.73
N PHE A 99 2.76 13.36 16.54
CA PHE A 99 3.40 12.11 16.16
C PHE A 99 4.61 11.85 17.08
N PRO A 100 4.72 10.69 17.75
CA PRO A 100 5.92 10.31 18.46
C PRO A 100 7.08 10.22 17.45
N ASN A 101 7.79 11.34 17.30
CA ASN A 101 9.03 11.43 16.55
C ASN A 101 9.95 10.31 17.06
N ASN A 102 10.50 9.50 16.14
CA ASN A 102 11.36 8.32 16.37
C ASN A 102 10.73 6.92 16.23
N ARG A 103 9.46 6.78 15.82
CA ARG A 103 8.96 5.45 15.41
C ARG A 103 9.11 5.25 13.91
N PHE A 104 9.81 4.18 13.53
CA PHE A 104 9.67 3.63 12.19
C PHE A 104 8.23 3.17 12.01
N THR A 105 7.60 3.60 10.93
CA THR A 105 6.30 3.11 10.52
C THR A 105 6.44 2.35 9.21
N SER A 106 5.60 1.34 9.01
CA SER A 106 5.59 0.57 7.79
C SER A 106 4.19 0.45 7.24
N GLY A 107 4.04 0.71 5.95
CA GLY A 107 2.81 0.47 5.20
C GLY A 107 3.00 -0.65 4.19
N ARG A 108 1.93 -1.40 3.92
CA ARG A 108 1.88 -2.35 2.81
C ARG A 108 0.61 -2.14 2.00
N GLY A 109 0.68 -2.34 0.70
CA GLY A 109 -0.50 -2.34 -0.15
C GLY A 109 -0.16 -2.57 -1.61
N VAL A 110 -0.83 -1.84 -2.49
CA VAL A 110 -0.78 -2.05 -3.95
C VAL A 110 -0.39 -0.79 -4.69
N TRP A 111 0.17 -0.96 -5.88
CA TRP A 111 0.47 0.13 -6.80
C TRP A 111 0.11 -0.26 -8.23
N GLU A 112 -0.13 0.76 -9.05
CA GLU A 112 -0.37 0.62 -10.48
C GLU A 112 0.26 1.77 -11.27
N CYS A 113 0.51 1.53 -12.56
CA CYS A 113 0.90 2.61 -13.45
C CYS A 113 -0.32 3.53 -13.69
N GLY A 114 -0.11 4.84 -13.57
CA GLY A 114 -1.12 5.81 -13.98
C GLY A 114 -1.31 5.81 -15.51
N ALA A 115 -2.21 6.67 -16.00
CA ALA A 115 -2.54 6.76 -17.42
C ALA A 115 -1.37 7.11 -18.36
N ASN A 116 -0.22 7.53 -17.80
CA ASN A 116 1.02 7.79 -18.53
C ASN A 116 2.14 6.91 -17.95
N ASP A 117 2.99 6.33 -18.81
CA ASP A 117 4.00 5.28 -18.51
C ASP A 117 5.10 5.65 -17.48
N ASN A 118 5.07 6.86 -16.93
CA ASN A 118 6.01 7.31 -15.90
C ASN A 118 5.34 7.80 -14.62
N TRP A 119 4.03 7.62 -14.48
CA TRP A 119 3.29 7.90 -13.26
C TRP A 119 2.88 6.60 -12.58
N VAL A 120 2.89 6.62 -11.25
CA VAL A 120 2.42 5.52 -10.40
C VAL A 120 1.48 6.08 -9.36
N GLU A 121 0.38 5.38 -9.18
CA GLU A 121 -0.54 5.56 -8.06
C GLU A 121 -0.35 4.36 -7.13
N ALA A 122 -0.27 4.61 -5.82
CA ALA A 122 -0.13 3.53 -4.85
C ALA A 122 -0.90 3.83 -3.58
N THR A 123 -1.40 2.79 -2.93
CA THR A 123 -2.05 2.89 -1.63
C THR A 123 -1.42 1.90 -0.67
N THR A 124 -1.08 2.35 0.54
CA THR A 124 -0.61 1.48 1.63
C THR A 124 -1.46 1.65 2.88
N LEU A 125 -1.56 0.60 3.68
CA LEU A 125 -2.15 0.61 5.01
C LEU A 125 -1.09 0.33 6.08
N ASN A 126 -1.21 1.02 7.20
CA ASN A 126 -0.44 0.81 8.42
C ASN A 126 -1.41 0.76 9.62
N PHE A 127 -1.44 -0.37 10.33
CA PHE A 127 -2.33 -0.61 11.48
C PHE A 127 -1.74 -0.23 12.84
N ASN A 128 -0.52 0.31 12.86
CA ASN A 128 0.18 0.74 14.07
C ASN A 128 0.61 2.21 13.94
N PHE A 129 -0.21 3.03 13.30
CA PHE A 129 0.08 4.44 13.12
C PHE A 129 -0.26 5.21 14.41
N PRO A 130 0.57 6.13 14.90
CA PRO A 130 0.24 6.88 16.12
C PRO A 130 -1.03 7.74 15.94
N ASP A 131 -1.92 7.77 16.94
CA ASP A 131 -3.09 8.63 16.92
C ASP A 131 -2.67 10.12 16.96
N PRO A 132 -2.96 10.93 15.92
CA PRO A 132 -2.56 12.34 15.88
C PRO A 132 -3.19 13.19 17.00
N ASN A 133 -4.29 12.74 17.61
CA ASN A 133 -4.96 13.44 18.71
C ASN A 133 -4.48 13.02 20.10
N SER A 134 -3.61 12.02 20.19
CA SER A 134 -3.17 11.46 21.46
C SER A 134 -1.77 11.97 21.81
N ALA A 135 -1.65 12.65 22.96
CA ALA A 135 -0.34 12.93 23.56
C ALA A 135 0.33 11.66 24.12
N LYS A 136 -0.39 10.53 24.17
CA LYS A 136 0.12 9.23 24.66
C LYS A 136 0.49 8.33 23.48
N PRO A 137 1.71 7.75 23.46
CA PRO A 137 2.24 6.97 22.34
C PRO A 137 1.66 5.55 22.22
N GLU A 138 0.74 5.18 23.10
CA GLU A 138 0.10 3.86 23.17
C GLU A 138 -1.19 3.77 22.34
N LYS A 139 -1.82 4.90 22.01
CA LYS A 139 -3.02 4.92 21.16
C LYS A 139 -2.62 4.96 19.69
N VAL A 140 -3.12 4.00 18.93
CA VAL A 140 -2.82 3.83 17.52
C VAL A 140 -4.09 3.86 16.67
N THR A 141 -3.92 4.26 15.42
CA THR A 141 -4.91 4.37 14.36
C THR A 141 -4.47 3.51 13.17
N VAL A 142 -5.37 3.36 12.21
CA VAL A 142 -5.00 2.91 10.86
C VAL A 142 -4.65 4.12 10.03
N ALA A 143 -3.51 4.10 9.35
CA ALA A 143 -3.16 5.08 8.35
C ALA A 143 -3.25 4.48 6.96
N LYS A 144 -4.02 5.13 6.08
CA LYS A 144 -3.96 4.95 4.63
C LYS A 144 -3.01 5.99 4.07
N SER A 145 -2.01 5.57 3.31
CA SER A 145 -1.15 6.49 2.57
C SER A 145 -1.37 6.29 1.08
N ASP A 146 -1.84 7.34 0.41
CA ASP A 146 -2.05 7.40 -1.03
C ASP A 146 -0.90 8.16 -1.68
N TYR A 147 -0.23 7.56 -2.66
CA TYR A 147 0.97 8.07 -3.33
C TYR A 147 0.65 8.41 -4.79
N TYR A 148 1.23 9.51 -5.24
CA TYR A 148 1.31 9.89 -6.65
C TYR A 148 2.78 10.15 -6.97
N ALA A 149 3.40 9.25 -7.71
CA ALA A 149 4.83 9.26 -8.00
C ALA A 149 5.09 9.41 -9.50
N LYS A 150 6.03 10.28 -9.87
CA LYS A 150 6.56 10.44 -11.21
C LYS A 150 8.00 9.94 -11.26
N PHE A 151 8.28 9.05 -12.20
CA PHE A 151 9.60 8.46 -12.40
C PHE A 151 10.35 9.14 -13.54
N ASN A 152 11.64 9.34 -13.33
CA ASN A 152 12.59 9.69 -14.37
C ASN A 152 13.59 8.53 -14.51
N PHE A 153 13.29 7.61 -15.42
CA PHE A 153 14.10 6.40 -15.64
C PHE A 153 15.51 6.69 -16.17
N SER A 154 15.72 7.83 -16.83
CA SER A 154 17.04 8.22 -17.32
C SER A 154 17.98 8.67 -16.20
N LEU A 155 17.42 9.16 -15.09
CA LEU A 155 18.16 9.66 -13.94
C LEU A 155 18.05 8.74 -12.71
N ASP A 156 17.31 7.65 -12.80
CA ASP A 156 16.95 6.78 -11.67
C ASP A 156 16.37 7.57 -10.48
N THR A 157 15.57 8.60 -10.77
CA THR A 157 14.93 9.44 -9.76
C THR A 157 13.42 9.31 -9.76
N VAL A 158 12.84 9.63 -8.61
CA VAL A 158 11.39 9.67 -8.42
C VAL A 158 11.04 10.95 -7.65
N SER A 159 9.91 11.56 -7.97
CA SER A 159 9.34 12.65 -7.18
C SER A 159 7.83 12.57 -7.16
N GLY A 160 7.18 13.21 -6.20
CA GLY A 160 5.73 13.12 -6.09
C GLY A 160 5.19 13.65 -4.78
N THR A 161 3.98 13.20 -4.47
CA THR A 161 3.33 13.46 -3.19
C THR A 161 2.74 12.19 -2.60
N PHE A 162 2.60 12.16 -1.28
CA PHE A 162 1.72 11.20 -0.62
C PHE A 162 0.86 11.90 0.41
N THR A 163 -0.34 11.37 0.61
CA THR A 163 -1.28 11.85 1.62
C THR A 163 -1.54 10.74 2.61
N ILE A 164 -1.29 11.00 3.90
CA ILE A 164 -1.64 10.12 4.99
C ILE A 164 -3.01 10.54 5.51
N THR A 165 -3.94 9.60 5.53
CA THR A 165 -5.26 9.75 6.13
C THR A 165 -5.39 8.75 7.27
N SER A 166 -5.81 9.22 8.45
CA SER A 166 -5.89 8.40 9.66
C SER A 166 -7.33 8.08 10.07
N PHE A 167 -7.54 6.84 10.49
CA PHE A 167 -8.84 6.26 10.84
C PHE A 167 -8.75 5.53 12.19
N PRO A 168 -9.84 5.52 12.98
CA PRO A 168 -9.94 4.64 14.15
C PRO A 168 -9.66 3.16 13.81
N LEU A 169 -9.09 2.41 14.76
CA LEU A 169 -8.73 1.00 14.56
C LEU A 169 -9.95 0.06 14.49
N ASP A 170 -11.07 0.50 15.06
CA ASP A 170 -12.31 -0.25 15.28
C ASP A 170 -13.35 -0.09 14.15
N GLY A 171 -13.01 0.61 13.07
CA GLY A 171 -13.92 0.82 11.93
C GLY A 171 -13.58 0.02 10.67
N ASP A 172 -14.58 -0.13 9.81
CA ASP A 172 -14.42 -0.73 8.48
C ASP A 172 -13.89 0.32 7.48
N LEU A 173 -12.69 0.08 6.96
CA LEU A 173 -12.18 0.80 5.79
C LEU A 173 -12.84 0.21 4.53
N PRO A 174 -13.36 1.01 3.56
CA PRO A 174 -13.16 2.46 3.35
C PRO A 174 -14.35 3.37 3.74
N GLU A 175 -15.40 2.86 4.38
CA GLU A 175 -16.65 3.62 4.62
C GLU A 175 -16.54 4.62 5.79
N GLN A 176 -15.40 4.67 6.46
CA GLN A 176 -15.20 5.45 7.66
C GLN A 176 -14.76 6.89 7.37
N GLU A 177 -15.36 7.84 8.09
CA GLU A 177 -14.92 9.24 8.10
C GLU A 177 -13.46 9.36 8.58
N SER A 178 -12.64 10.06 7.80
CA SER A 178 -11.26 10.32 8.17
C SER A 178 -11.18 11.25 9.36
N SER A 179 -10.26 10.98 10.30
CA SER A 179 -10.04 11.89 11.43
C SER A 179 -9.10 13.05 11.06
N HIS A 180 -8.02 12.78 10.32
CA HIS A 180 -7.00 13.75 9.91
C HIS A 180 -6.36 13.34 8.60
N SER A 181 -5.94 14.34 7.81
CA SER A 181 -5.19 14.14 6.57
C SER A 181 -3.99 15.08 6.48
N TYR A 182 -2.85 14.55 6.05
CA TYR A 182 -1.60 15.30 5.88
C TYR A 182 -0.94 14.93 4.56
N THR A 183 -0.57 15.92 3.76
CA THR A 183 0.11 15.73 2.48
C THR A 183 1.58 16.13 2.57
N PHE A 184 2.41 15.33 1.93
CA PHE A 184 3.85 15.50 1.86
C PHE A 184 4.32 15.39 0.42
N ALA A 185 5.27 16.21 0.03
CA ALA A 185 6.02 16.06 -1.20
C ALA A 185 7.24 15.17 -0.94
N PHE A 186 7.75 14.56 -2.00
CA PHE A 186 8.99 13.81 -1.92
C PHE A 186 9.80 13.89 -3.21
N ASP A 187 11.11 13.71 -3.05
CA ASP A 187 12.03 13.30 -4.10
C ASP A 187 12.85 12.11 -3.63
N GLY A 188 13.50 11.42 -4.55
CA GLY A 188 14.29 10.25 -4.21
C GLY A 188 15.04 9.64 -5.37
N THR A 189 15.81 8.62 -5.05
CA THR A 189 16.65 7.88 -5.99
C THR A 189 16.45 6.38 -5.83
N ARG A 190 16.62 5.64 -6.93
CA ARG A 190 16.64 4.18 -6.90
C ARG A 190 17.88 3.70 -6.14
N ILE A 191 17.69 2.72 -5.27
CA ILE A 191 18.79 2.02 -4.59
C ILE A 191 19.29 0.92 -5.51
N SER A 192 20.59 0.90 -5.77
CA SER A 192 21.29 -0.15 -6.51
C SER A 192 22.34 -0.83 -5.63
N THR A 193 22.64 -2.09 -5.92
CA THR A 193 23.84 -2.74 -5.40
C THR A 193 25.05 -2.30 -6.26
N PRO A 194 26.25 -2.21 -5.67
CA PRO A 194 27.48 -2.00 -6.43
C PRO A 194 27.72 -3.07 -7.50
#